data_AF-A0A0W7X5N2-F1
#
_entry.id   AF-A0A0W7X5N2-F1
#
_cell.length_a   1.000
_cell.length_b   1.000
_cell.length_c   1.000
_cell.angle_alpha   90.00
_cell.angle_beta   90.00
_cell.angle_gamma   90.00
#
_symmetry.space_group_name_H-M   'P 1'
#
loop_
_entity.id
_entity.type
_entity.pdbx_description
1 polymer ?
#
loop_
_entity_poly.entity_id
_entity_poly.type
_entity_poly.pdbx_seq_one_letter_code
_entity_poly.pdbx_strand_id
1 'polypeptide(L)'
;MRFSITTRMNASVEATIARIDEDAWTPITYPQAVWDEEGQRWISDAETAEIRCTAFPSKPKRQQVTTRLIVRRGKRLSAGTVPAGQGALFDTWRHHAAFTDSTPRSP
;
A
#
# COMPACT_ATOMS: atom_id res chain seq x y z
N MET A 1 -17.81 -4.03 -9.69
CA MET A 1 -16.84 -2.95 -9.43
C MET A 1 -17.24 -1.76 -10.27
N ARG A 2 -17.48 -0.60 -9.65
CA ARG A 2 -17.79 0.66 -10.36
C ARG A 2 -16.55 1.52 -10.56
N PHE A 3 -15.56 1.42 -9.67
CA PHE A 3 -14.27 2.08 -9.86
C PHE A 3 -13.09 1.36 -9.20
N SER A 4 -11.92 1.57 -9.78
CA SER A 4 -10.63 1.43 -9.10
C SER A 4 -9.76 2.60 -9.56
N ILE A 5 -9.22 3.36 -8.61
CA ILE A 5 -8.39 4.52 -8.90
C ILE A 5 -7.09 4.45 -8.10
N THR A 6 -5.96 4.59 -8.78
CA THR A 6 -4.66 4.78 -8.12
C THR A 6 -4.64 6.13 -7.45
N THR A 7 -4.19 6.20 -6.19
CA THR A 7 -4.12 7.46 -5.44
C THR A 7 -2.67 7.90 -5.26
N ARG A 8 -2.43 9.21 -5.35
CA ARG A 8 -1.14 9.78 -4.98
C ARG A 8 -0.96 9.68 -3.47
N MET A 9 0.26 9.35 -3.03
CA MET A 9 0.62 9.40 -1.62
C MET A 9 0.48 10.82 -1.07
N ASN A 10 -0.29 10.95 0.00
CA ASN A 10 -0.50 12.18 0.75
C ASN A 10 -0.74 11.82 2.22
N ALA A 11 -0.68 12.81 3.12
CA ALA A 11 -0.76 12.59 4.56
C ALA A 11 -2.00 11.81 5.02
N SER A 12 -3.15 11.95 4.34
CA SER A 12 -4.37 11.20 4.67
C SER A 12 -4.27 9.72 4.27
N VAL A 13 -3.69 9.45 3.10
CA VAL A 13 -3.42 8.08 2.63
C VAL A 13 -2.37 7.43 3.53
N GLU A 14 -1.28 8.13 3.87
CA GLU A 14 -0.25 7.63 4.79
C GLU A 14 -0.82 7.30 6.17
N ALA A 15 -1.62 8.21 6.75
CA ALA A 15 -2.28 7.99 8.03
C ALA A 15 -3.25 6.80 7.99
N THR A 16 -3.87 6.53 6.84
CA THR A 16 -4.75 5.38 6.64
C THR A 16 -3.93 4.08 6.56
N ILE A 17 -2.82 4.08 5.83
CA ILE A 17 -1.90 2.94 5.71
C ILE A 17 -1.30 2.60 7.08
N ALA A 18 -0.95 3.60 7.89
CA ALA A 18 -0.40 3.42 9.23
C ALA A 18 -1.38 2.75 10.23
N ARG A 19 -2.66 2.59 9.86
CA ARG A 19 -3.67 1.86 10.65
C ARG A 19 -3.79 0.39 10.25
N ILE A 20 -3.07 -0.05 9.23
CA ILE A 20 -3.01 -1.46 8.84
C ILE A 20 -2.07 -2.16 9.82
N ASP A 21 -2.59 -3.13 10.55
CA ASP A 21 -1.80 -3.95 11.45
C ASP A 21 -0.72 -4.73 10.68
N GLU A 22 0.44 -4.96 11.31
CA GLU A 22 1.57 -5.59 10.61
C GLU A 22 1.30 -7.04 10.19
N ASP A 23 0.41 -7.74 10.88
CA ASP A 23 -0.05 -9.09 10.56
C ASP A 23 -1.09 -9.14 9.42
N ALA A 24 -1.68 -8.00 9.04
CA ALA A 24 -2.62 -7.91 7.93
C ALA A 24 -1.93 -7.88 6.55
N TRP A 25 -0.60 -7.78 6.51
CA TRP A 25 0.18 -7.78 5.27
C TRP A 25 0.40 -9.20 4.76
N THR A 26 -0.08 -9.44 3.54
CA THR A 26 0.09 -10.72 2.86
C THR A 26 1.28 -10.63 1.89
N PRO A 27 2.31 -11.48 2.02
CA PRO A 27 3.41 -11.52 1.08
C PRO A 27 2.95 -11.99 -0.29
N ILE A 28 3.47 -11.36 -1.32
CA ILE A 28 3.28 -11.74 -2.71
C ILE A 28 4.63 -11.79 -3.42
N THR A 29 4.78 -12.76 -4.31
CA THR A 29 5.97 -12.92 -5.15
C THR A 29 5.57 -12.85 -6.60
N TYR A 30 6.30 -12.06 -7.38
CA TYR A 30 6.15 -12.01 -8.82
C TYR A 30 7.01 -13.10 -9.47
N PRO A 31 6.43 -13.98 -10.30
CA PRO A 31 7.19 -15.02 -11.00
C PRO A 31 8.31 -14.46 -11.87
N GLN A 32 8.09 -13.26 -12.42
CA GLN A 32 9.09 -12.46 -13.12
C GLN A 32 9.24 -11.15 -12.37
N ALA A 33 10.48 -10.78 -12.04
CA ALA A 33 10.72 -9.52 -11.37
C ALA A 33 10.18 -8.37 -12.24
N VAL A 34 9.62 -7.34 -11.59
CA VAL A 34 9.07 -6.16 -12.27
C VAL A 34 10.00 -4.97 -12.00
N TRP A 35 10.22 -4.12 -13.00
CA TRP A 35 11.01 -2.90 -12.82
C TRP A 35 10.22 -1.86 -12.02
N ASP A 36 10.77 -1.43 -10.90
CA ASP A 36 10.29 -0.32 -10.07
C ASP A 36 10.96 0.97 -10.55
N GLU A 37 10.23 1.82 -11.27
CA GLU A 37 10.75 3.09 -11.78
C GLU A 37 11.14 4.06 -10.67
N GLU A 38 10.44 4.05 -9.53
CA GLU A 38 10.78 4.94 -8.41
C GLU A 38 12.01 4.43 -7.66
N GLY A 39 12.21 3.12 -7.63
CA GLY A 39 13.36 2.48 -7.02
C GLY A 39 14.55 2.25 -7.91
N GLN A 40 14.39 2.43 -9.22
CA GLN A 40 15.38 2.09 -10.24
C GLN A 40 15.94 0.68 -10.03
N ARG A 41 15.07 -0.30 -9.78
CA ARG A 41 15.47 -1.68 -9.53
C ARG A 41 14.40 -2.69 -9.93
N TRP A 42 14.83 -3.94 -10.10
CA TRP A 42 13.92 -5.08 -10.20
C TRP A 42 13.40 -5.49 -8.82
N ILE A 43 12.10 -5.75 -8.72
CA ILE A 43 11.42 -6.25 -7.52
C ILE A 43 10.73 -7.58 -7.79
N SER A 44 11.09 -8.60 -7.01
CA SER A 44 10.45 -9.93 -7.00
C SER A 44 9.43 -10.07 -5.88
N ASP A 45 9.64 -9.39 -4.76
CA ASP A 45 8.86 -9.56 -3.54
C ASP A 45 8.18 -8.24 -3.13
N ALA A 46 6.94 -8.37 -2.68
CA ALA A 46 6.15 -7.28 -2.14
C ALA A 46 5.15 -7.84 -1.12
N GLU A 47 4.48 -6.95 -0.41
CA GLU A 47 3.36 -7.32 0.44
C GLU A 47 2.14 -6.50 0.05
N THR A 48 0.96 -7.08 0.23
CA THR A 48 -0.30 -6.37 0.01
C THR A 48 -1.19 -6.46 1.23
N ALA A 49 -1.86 -5.37 1.54
CA ALA A 49 -2.87 -5.30 2.58
C ALA A 49 -4.05 -4.45 2.11
N GLU A 50 -5.14 -4.52 2.88
CA GLU A 50 -6.32 -3.74 2.60
C GLU A 50 -6.96 -3.21 3.88
N ILE A 51 -7.55 -2.02 3.77
CA ILE A 51 -8.31 -1.41 4.85
C ILE A 51 -9.58 -0.77 4.31
N ARG A 52 -10.68 -0.90 5.07
CA ARG A 52 -11.95 -0.26 4.72
C ARG A 52 -11.90 1.22 5.09
N CYS A 53 -12.33 2.05 4.16
CA CYS A 53 -12.41 3.49 4.31
C CYS A 53 -13.83 3.97 4.04
N THR A 54 -14.28 4.99 4.77
CA THR A 54 -15.55 5.67 4.49
C THR A 54 -15.24 7.08 4.04
N ALA A 55 -15.52 7.38 2.76
CA ALA A 55 -15.45 8.73 2.24
C ALA A 55 -16.65 9.55 2.73
N PHE A 56 -16.41 10.84 2.97
CA PHE A 56 -17.41 11.81 3.46
C PHE A 56 -18.10 11.39 4.78
N PRO A 57 -17.37 11.03 5.84
CA PRO A 57 -17.96 10.54 7.09
C PRO A 57 -18.86 11.58 7.78
N SER A 58 -18.67 12.88 7.51
CA SER A 58 -19.51 13.96 8.04
C SER A 58 -20.85 14.14 7.29
N LYS A 59 -21.05 13.48 6.14
CA LYS A 59 -22.31 13.52 5.38
C LYS A 59 -23.31 12.47 5.91
N PRO A 60 -24.62 12.63 5.62
CA PRO A 60 -25.62 11.62 5.96
C PRO A 60 -25.25 10.24 5.40
N LYS A 61 -25.59 9.15 6.11
CA LYS A 61 -25.22 7.76 5.74
C LYS A 61 -25.45 7.41 4.27
N ARG A 62 -26.53 7.91 3.65
CA ARG A 62 -26.86 7.68 2.23
C ARG A 62 -25.85 8.27 1.22
N GLN A 63 -25.00 9.20 1.66
CA GLN A 63 -23.96 9.86 0.87
C GLN A 63 -22.55 9.41 1.26
N GLN A 64 -22.43 8.57 2.29
CA GLN A 64 -21.16 7.98 2.68
C GLN A 64 -20.83 6.87 1.70
N VAL A 65 -19.63 6.91 1.14
CA VAL A 65 -19.16 5.87 0.21
C VAL A 65 -18.18 5.00 0.97
N THR A 66 -18.54 3.73 1.20
CA THR A 66 -17.61 2.75 1.76
C THR A 66 -16.77 2.17 0.64
N THR A 67 -15.46 2.31 0.76
CA THR A 67 -14.47 1.84 -0.20
C THR A 67 -13.43 1.01 0.53
N ARG A 68 -12.57 0.34 -0.23
CA ARG A 68 -11.35 -0.29 0.28
C ARG A 68 -10.16 0.45 -0.30
N LEU A 69 -9.16 0.68 0.54
CA LEU A 69 -7.82 1.04 0.10
C LEU A 69 -7.02 -0.26 0.02
N ILE A 70 -6.61 -0.63 -1.18
CA ILE A 70 -5.66 -1.73 -1.41
C ILE A 70 -4.27 -1.10 -1.47
N VAL A 71 -3.35 -1.62 -0.67
CA VAL A 71 -1.99 -1.11 -0.54
C VAL A 71 -1.02 -2.21 -0.89
N ARG A 72 -0.03 -1.88 -1.71
CA ARG A 72 1.15 -2.70 -1.99
C ARG A 72 2.35 -2.02 -1.36
N ARG A 73 3.17 -2.75 -0.62
CA ARG A 73 4.45 -2.27 -0.10
C ARG A 73 5.64 -3.08 -0.58
N GLY A 74 6.76 -2.40 -0.79
CA GLY A 74 8.05 -3.03 -1.08
C GLY A 74 9.13 -2.47 -0.16
N LYS A 75 10.07 -3.32 0.29
CA LYS A 75 11.18 -2.89 1.13
C LYS A 75 12.07 -1.91 0.37
N ARG A 76 12.29 -0.72 0.92
CA ARG A 76 13.30 0.22 0.45
C ARG A 76 14.65 -0.27 0.95
N LEU A 77 15.42 -0.91 0.07
CA LEU A 77 16.84 -1.09 0.31
C LEU A 77 17.51 0.28 0.08
N SER A 78 18.08 0.85 1.14
CA SER A 78 18.81 2.11 1.07
C SER A 78 20.09 1.93 0.25
N ALA A 79 20.00 2.09 -1.07
CA ALA A 79 21.18 2.23 -1.91
C ALA A 79 21.81 3.61 -1.62
N GLY A 80 22.73 3.66 -0.66
CA GLY A 80 23.70 4.77 -0.52
C GLY A 80 23.63 5.62 0.75
N THR A 81 22.72 5.40 1.71
CA THR A 81 22.66 6.22 2.95
C THR A 81 23.14 5.49 4.19
N VAL A 82 23.36 4.17 4.13
CA VAL A 82 23.82 3.42 5.28
C VAL A 82 25.31 3.11 5.11
N PRO A 83 26.20 3.60 5.98
CA PRO A 83 27.61 3.22 5.99
C PRO A 83 27.72 1.69 6.06
N ALA A 84 28.68 1.12 5.32
CA ALA A 84 28.93 -0.32 5.34
C ALA A 84 29.12 -0.80 6.79
N GLY A 85 28.16 -1.55 7.32
CA GLY A 85 28.17 -2.06 8.70
C GLY A 85 27.01 -1.60 9.59
N GLN A 86 26.24 -0.57 9.21
CA GLN A 86 24.92 -0.31 9.81
C GLN A 86 23.85 -1.00 8.96
N GLY A 87 22.92 -1.72 9.60
CA GLY A 87 21.63 -2.01 8.96
C GLY A 87 20.81 -0.72 8.87
N ALA A 88 19.78 -0.68 8.03
CA ALA A 88 18.76 0.36 8.17
C ALA A 88 18.18 0.24 9.59
N LEU A 89 18.17 1.33 10.36
CA LEU A 89 17.62 1.35 11.72
C LEU A 89 16.12 1.02 11.74
N PHE A 90 15.45 1.19 10.59
CA PHE A 90 14.03 0.88 10.38
C PHE A 90 13.83 0.34 8.96
N ASP A 91 12.97 -0.67 8.81
CA ASP A 91 12.46 -1.07 7.50
C ASP A 91 11.67 0.11 6.92
N THR A 92 12.24 0.77 5.90
CA THR A 92 11.52 1.82 5.17
C THR A 92 10.69 1.16 4.08
N TRP A 93 9.38 1.32 4.12
CA TRP A 93 8.46 0.76 3.12
C TRP A 93 8.10 1.81 2.08
N ARG A 94 8.08 1.42 0.81
CA ARG A 94 7.45 2.20 -0.25
C ARG A 94 6.04 1.70 -0.47
N HIS A 95 5.06 2.59 -0.45
CA HIS A 95 3.64 2.25 -0.56
C HIS A 95 3.07 2.71 -1.90
N HIS A 96 2.35 1.82 -2.58
CA HIS A 96 1.47 2.14 -3.70
C HIS A 96 0.04 1.79 -3.32
N ALA A 97 -0.92 2.68 -3.56
CA ALA A 97 -2.28 2.49 -3.09
C ALA A 97 -3.32 2.77 -4.16
N ALA A 98 -4.43 2.04 -4.10
CA ALA A 98 -5.60 2.24 -4.96
C ALA A 98 -6.89 2.11 -4.15
N PHE A 99 -7.85 2.99 -4.43
CA PHE A 99 -9.20 2.88 -3.88
C PHE A 99 -10.08 2.06 -4.82
N THR A 100 -10.87 1.15 -4.25
CA THR A 100 -11.88 0.37 -4.99
C THR A 100 -13.20 0.26 -4.23
N ASP A 101 -14.31 0.21 -4.96
CA ASP A 101 -15.63 -0.14 -4.44
C ASP A 101 -16.00 -1.61 -4.67
N SER A 102 -15.04 -2.43 -5.14
CA SER A 102 -15.26 -3.85 -5.32
C SER A 102 -15.48 -4.57 -3.99
N THR A 103 -16.51 -5.42 -3.95
CA THR A 103 -16.71 -6.36 -2.85
C THR A 103 -15.52 -7.33 -2.81
N PRO A 104 -15.04 -7.72 -1.61
CA PRO A 104 -14.03 -8.77 -1.50
C PRO A 104 -14.47 -9.98 -2.30
N ARG A 105 -13.57 -10.55 -3.11
CA ARG A 105 -13.82 -11.85 -3.73
C ARG A 105 -13.92 -12.85 -2.58
N SER A 106 -15.02 -13.58 -2.46
CA SER A 106 -15.04 -14.75 -1.57
C SER A 106 -13.88 -15.67 -1.98
N PRO A 107 -13.18 -16.30 -1.00
CA PRO A 107 -12.11 -17.23 -1.29
C PRO A 107 -12.57 -18.38 -2.20
#